data_AF-U2SDZ1-F1
#
_entry.id   AF-U2SDZ1-F1
#
_cell.length_a   1.000
_cell.length_b   1.000
_cell.length_c   1.000
_cell.angle_alpha   90.00
_cell.angle_beta   90.00
_cell.angle_gamma   90.00
#
_symmetry.space_group_name_H-M   'P 1'
#
loop_
_entity.id
_entity.type
_entity.pdbx_description
1 polymer ?
#
loop_
_entity_poly.entity_id
_entity_poly.type
_entity_poly.pdbx_seq_one_letter_code
_entity_poly.pdbx_strand_id
1 'polypeptide(L)'
;MDASRRNSALTADRRARALEELSAPEGLDVLVVGGGVTGAGIALDAAARGLRTGIVEMGDWASGTSSWSSKLVHGGLRYLYQLDLALVHEALTERGRLLTRTAPHLVKAQPFLWPLKHEYERAYSAIGVGMYDALALAGSHGRRTVPLQHHLTRKGTAALAPALDTSRLAGAIRFYDARVDDARLVIDLVRTAVSYGAAAASRTRVTGYLEDDRGHVVGARVVDLATGAEHAVRAARTINATGVWTERTQNLATPHGGLEVLASKGIHLVLPREAIDAETGIFLRTEKSVLFIIPWPRYWVIGTTDTPWTGDVSKPVATAADIDYVLDHANEVLAEPISREDIIGVYAGLRPLLQPRLKPGSEASSAKISREHTVSRVVPGLTSIAGGKLTTYRVMAADAVDFALGQALAHTHPCVTQDLPLIGAPGYHELAARAGDIARERGWTLARVMHLLDRYGDETPELLAAIDADPGLGVPLAAADAYLRVEVAWAVTHEGAAHLDDVLLRRVRLDLEQRDRGLGAADEVLEVIAPLLGWDDDAARAEKQAYARRVAQIAAAETERTDEEAVAHLTMPV
;
A
#
# COMPACT_ATOMS: atom_id res chain seq x y z
N MET A 1 -3.71 8.37 -32.89
CA MET A 1 -3.56 9.42 -31.86
C MET A 1 -3.86 8.73 -30.56
N ASP A 2 -2.81 8.43 -29.81
CA ASP A 2 -2.87 7.47 -28.70
C ASP A 2 -3.50 8.12 -27.47
N ALA A 3 -4.47 7.43 -26.87
CA ALA A 3 -5.17 7.87 -25.66
C ALA A 3 -4.28 7.80 -24.39
N SER A 4 -3.01 7.40 -24.56
CA SER A 4 -2.04 7.05 -23.52
C SER A 4 -1.24 8.20 -22.90
N ARG A 5 -1.42 9.45 -23.32
CA ARG A 5 -0.75 10.61 -22.68
C ARG A 5 -1.71 11.69 -22.21
N ARG A 6 -2.79 11.29 -21.53
CA ARG A 6 -3.44 12.22 -20.60
C ARG A 6 -2.46 12.45 -19.45
N ASN A 7 -2.01 13.69 -19.28
CA ASN A 7 -1.05 14.06 -18.24
C ASN A 7 -1.52 13.48 -16.89
N SER A 8 -0.70 12.64 -16.27
CA SER A 8 -0.98 11.93 -15.01
C SER A 8 -0.15 12.46 -13.84
N ALA A 9 0.73 13.44 -14.10
CA ALA A 9 1.60 14.02 -13.11
C ALA A 9 0.78 14.65 -11.98
N LEU A 10 1.15 14.36 -10.74
CA LEU A 10 0.67 15.01 -9.54
C LEU A 10 1.71 16.06 -9.15
N THR A 11 1.37 17.34 -9.28
CA THR A 11 2.23 18.48 -8.92
C THR A 11 1.49 19.41 -7.95
N ALA A 12 2.21 20.30 -7.28
CA ALA A 12 1.61 21.34 -6.44
C ALA A 12 0.59 22.20 -7.22
N ASP A 13 0.96 22.64 -8.43
CA ASP A 13 0.05 23.39 -9.32
C ASP A 13 -1.20 22.61 -9.69
N ARG A 14 -1.04 21.31 -9.99
CA ARG A 14 -2.18 20.48 -10.34
C ARG A 14 -3.10 20.25 -9.16
N ARG A 15 -2.55 20.08 -7.97
CA ARG A 15 -3.32 20.00 -6.72
C ARG A 15 -4.13 21.28 -6.49
N ALA A 16 -3.53 22.46 -6.71
CA ALA A 16 -4.23 23.74 -6.59
C ALA A 16 -5.40 23.82 -7.59
N ARG A 17 -5.19 23.46 -8.86
CA ARG A 17 -6.26 23.37 -9.86
C ARG A 17 -7.33 22.33 -9.50
N ALA A 18 -6.93 21.19 -8.95
CA ALA A 18 -7.88 20.19 -8.48
C ALA A 18 -8.79 20.76 -7.38
N LEU A 19 -8.27 21.57 -6.45
CA LEU A 19 -9.11 22.24 -5.43
C LEU A 19 -10.11 23.23 -6.06
N GLU A 20 -9.71 23.95 -7.11
CA GLU A 20 -10.60 24.82 -7.89
C GLU A 20 -11.70 23.99 -8.59
N GLU A 21 -11.33 22.91 -9.27
CA GLU A 21 -12.24 21.99 -9.97
C GLU A 21 -13.22 21.31 -8.99
N LEU A 22 -12.74 20.86 -7.83
CA LEU A 22 -13.57 20.28 -6.76
C LEU A 22 -14.58 21.29 -6.21
N SER A 23 -14.26 22.59 -6.24
CA SER A 23 -15.12 23.67 -5.76
C SER A 23 -16.06 24.22 -6.85
N ALA A 24 -16.01 23.68 -8.07
CA ALA A 24 -16.76 24.20 -9.20
C ALA A 24 -18.28 23.99 -9.05
N PRO A 25 -19.12 24.94 -9.52
CA PRO A 25 -20.57 24.90 -9.33
C PRO A 25 -21.26 23.66 -9.92
N GLU A 26 -20.70 23.09 -10.99
CA GLU A 26 -21.24 21.90 -11.66
C GLU A 26 -21.19 20.66 -10.77
N GLY A 27 -20.30 20.65 -9.77
CA GLY A 27 -20.12 19.55 -8.85
C GLY A 27 -19.55 18.27 -9.48
N LEU A 28 -19.51 17.24 -8.66
CA LEU A 28 -19.02 15.91 -8.98
C LEU A 28 -20.17 14.90 -9.03
N ASP A 29 -19.97 13.82 -9.78
CA ASP A 29 -20.81 12.64 -9.66
C ASP A 29 -20.44 11.85 -8.40
N VAL A 30 -19.13 11.71 -8.15
CA VAL A 30 -18.58 10.97 -7.01
C VAL A 30 -17.46 11.75 -6.34
N LEU A 31 -17.58 11.97 -5.02
CA LEU A 31 -16.49 12.42 -4.16
C LEU A 31 -16.01 11.24 -3.31
N VAL A 32 -14.70 10.98 -3.33
CA VAL A 32 -14.04 9.95 -2.53
C VAL A 32 -13.26 10.61 -1.39
N VAL A 33 -13.47 10.13 -0.17
CA VAL A 33 -12.76 10.59 1.03
C VAL A 33 -11.78 9.52 1.49
N GLY A 34 -10.49 9.85 1.50
CA GLY A 34 -9.38 8.95 1.83
C GLY A 34 -8.60 8.51 0.60
N GLY A 35 -7.27 8.68 0.63
CA GLY A 35 -6.29 8.36 -0.41
C GLY A 35 -5.41 7.15 -0.09
N GLY A 36 -5.93 6.20 0.70
CA GLY A 36 -5.37 4.86 0.80
C GLY A 36 -5.77 3.98 -0.40
N VAL A 37 -5.35 2.71 -0.41
CA VAL A 37 -5.59 1.79 -1.55
C VAL A 37 -7.08 1.63 -1.90
N THR A 38 -7.96 1.62 -0.89
CA THR A 38 -9.40 1.53 -1.09
C THR A 38 -9.94 2.76 -1.82
N GLY A 39 -9.65 3.96 -1.33
CA GLY A 39 -10.12 5.20 -1.93
C GLY A 39 -9.49 5.48 -3.30
N ALA A 40 -8.20 5.21 -3.47
CA ALA A 40 -7.52 5.32 -4.77
C ALA A 40 -8.15 4.36 -5.80
N GLY A 41 -8.47 3.12 -5.41
CA GLY A 41 -9.19 2.17 -6.24
C GLY A 41 -10.59 2.66 -6.62
N ILE A 42 -11.35 3.22 -5.66
CA ILE A 42 -12.69 3.77 -5.89
C ILE A 42 -12.64 4.95 -6.87
N ALA A 43 -11.68 5.85 -6.69
CA ALA A 43 -11.51 7.01 -7.56
C ALA A 43 -11.15 6.58 -8.99
N LEU A 44 -10.24 5.61 -9.14
CA LEU A 44 -9.91 5.05 -10.45
C LEU A 44 -11.13 4.38 -11.10
N ASP A 45 -11.86 3.55 -10.36
CA ASP A 45 -13.03 2.86 -10.88
C ASP A 45 -14.13 3.84 -11.32
N ALA A 46 -14.45 4.84 -10.49
CA ALA A 46 -15.44 5.86 -10.82
C ALA A 46 -15.01 6.70 -12.05
N ALA A 47 -13.75 7.16 -12.10
CA ALA A 47 -13.25 7.94 -13.23
C ALA A 47 -13.21 7.13 -14.53
N ALA A 48 -12.80 5.85 -14.47
CA ALA A 48 -12.74 4.97 -15.63
C ALA A 48 -14.13 4.63 -16.20
N ARG A 49 -15.18 4.71 -15.37
CA ARG A 49 -16.60 4.61 -15.79
C ARG A 49 -17.15 5.90 -16.42
N GLY A 50 -16.32 6.95 -16.52
CA GLY A 50 -16.68 8.24 -17.10
C GLY A 50 -17.39 9.20 -16.14
N LEU A 51 -17.33 8.96 -14.83
CA LEU A 51 -17.94 9.82 -13.81
C LEU A 51 -17.02 10.99 -13.47
N ARG A 52 -17.59 12.19 -13.28
CA ARG A 52 -16.88 13.35 -12.74
C ARG A 52 -16.49 13.05 -11.29
N THR A 53 -15.22 12.73 -11.08
CA THR A 53 -14.73 12.13 -9.84
C THR A 53 -13.74 13.05 -9.15
N GLY A 54 -13.88 13.20 -7.83
CA GLY A 54 -12.92 13.86 -6.97
C GLY A 54 -12.41 12.93 -5.88
N ILE A 55 -11.14 13.06 -5.47
CA ILE A 55 -10.56 12.37 -4.33
C ILE A 55 -9.78 13.35 -3.43
N VAL A 56 -10.03 13.25 -2.12
CA VAL A 56 -9.33 14.06 -1.10
C VAL A 56 -8.67 13.16 -0.05
N GLU A 57 -7.44 13.49 0.35
CA GLU A 57 -6.66 12.80 1.39
C GLU A 57 -6.09 13.82 2.37
N MET A 58 -6.22 13.60 3.67
CA MET A 58 -5.73 14.55 4.68
C MET A 58 -4.20 14.57 4.82
N GLY A 59 -3.52 13.45 4.56
CA GLY A 59 -2.07 13.31 4.53
C GLY A 59 -1.53 13.30 3.09
N ASP A 60 -0.53 12.46 2.86
CA ASP A 60 -0.06 12.13 1.50
C ASP A 60 -0.74 10.85 1.01
N TRP A 61 -0.65 10.59 -0.28
CA TRP A 61 -1.14 9.36 -0.87
C TRP A 61 -0.51 8.15 -0.16
N ALA A 62 -1.34 7.18 0.20
CA ALA A 62 -0.96 5.99 0.96
C ALA A 62 -0.48 6.20 2.41
N SER A 63 -0.48 7.42 2.98
CA SER A 63 0.15 7.69 4.29
C SER A 63 -0.50 6.98 5.50
N GLY A 64 -1.73 6.48 5.34
CA GLY A 64 -2.38 5.61 6.34
C GLY A 64 -1.88 4.16 6.27
N THR A 65 -2.74 3.20 6.61
CA THR A 65 -2.41 1.75 6.61
C THR A 65 -1.76 1.23 5.32
N SER A 66 -2.04 1.85 4.17
CA SER A 66 -1.63 1.36 2.85
C SER A 66 -0.14 1.44 2.54
N SER A 67 0.69 2.05 3.40
CA SER A 67 2.17 1.98 3.32
C SER A 67 2.80 1.04 4.36
N TRP A 68 1.99 0.47 5.25
CA TRP A 68 2.43 -0.24 6.46
C TRP A 68 1.95 -1.70 6.48
N SER A 69 1.80 -2.31 5.30
CA SER A 69 1.39 -3.71 5.17
C SER A 69 2.59 -4.67 5.29
N SER A 70 2.35 -5.98 5.26
CA SER A 70 3.42 -6.97 5.02
C SER A 70 4.02 -6.89 3.61
N LYS A 71 3.49 -6.00 2.76
CA LYS A 71 3.91 -5.78 1.38
C LYS A 71 3.76 -7.03 0.51
N LEU A 72 2.66 -7.77 0.75
CA LEU A 72 2.27 -8.96 0.01
C LEU A 72 0.88 -8.81 -0.60
N VAL A 73 0.72 -9.33 -1.82
CA VAL A 73 -0.57 -9.58 -2.47
C VAL A 73 -0.87 -11.05 -2.27
N HIS A 74 -1.45 -11.38 -1.12
CA HIS A 74 -1.63 -12.76 -0.73
C HIS A 74 -2.97 -13.33 -1.20
N GLY A 75 -2.99 -14.58 -1.65
CA GLY A 75 -4.23 -15.28 -2.00
C GLY A 75 -4.97 -15.90 -0.80
N GLY A 76 -4.43 -15.78 0.43
CA GLY A 76 -5.15 -16.16 1.64
C GLY A 76 -5.12 -17.65 1.99
N LEU A 77 -3.95 -18.28 1.91
CA LEU A 77 -3.76 -19.72 2.20
C LEU A 77 -4.34 -20.18 3.55
N ARG A 78 -4.33 -19.30 4.56
CA ARG A 78 -4.97 -19.55 5.88
C ARG A 78 -6.48 -19.76 5.78
N TYR A 79 -7.18 -19.04 4.90
CA TYR A 79 -8.63 -19.15 4.75
C TYR A 79 -9.06 -20.45 4.08
N LEU A 80 -8.14 -21.11 3.37
CA LEU A 80 -8.39 -22.43 2.83
C LEU A 80 -8.68 -23.46 3.94
N TYR A 81 -8.04 -23.30 5.11
CA TYR A 81 -8.34 -24.11 6.29
C TYR A 81 -9.72 -23.87 6.87
N GLN A 82 -10.35 -22.74 6.55
CA GLN A 82 -11.72 -22.39 6.93
C GLN A 82 -12.74 -22.76 5.83
N LEU A 83 -12.30 -23.42 4.75
CA LEU A 83 -13.10 -23.82 3.59
C LEU A 83 -13.76 -22.65 2.84
N ASP A 84 -13.20 -21.44 2.93
CA ASP A 84 -13.72 -20.26 2.25
C ASP A 84 -13.17 -20.14 0.81
N LEU A 85 -13.59 -21.06 -0.05
CA LEU A 85 -13.03 -21.21 -1.40
C LEU A 85 -13.34 -20.01 -2.31
N ALA A 86 -14.50 -19.37 -2.14
CA ALA A 86 -14.89 -18.21 -2.94
C ALA A 86 -13.95 -17.02 -2.69
N LEU A 87 -13.67 -16.77 -1.40
CA LEU A 87 -12.73 -15.73 -1.00
C LEU A 87 -11.32 -15.99 -1.52
N VAL A 88 -10.82 -17.21 -1.36
CA VAL A 88 -9.49 -17.60 -1.85
C VAL A 88 -9.42 -17.46 -3.38
N HIS A 89 -10.46 -17.88 -4.10
CA HIS A 89 -10.54 -17.73 -5.54
C HIS A 89 -10.51 -16.27 -5.99
N GLU A 90 -11.27 -15.39 -5.33
CA GLU A 90 -11.27 -13.95 -5.62
C GLU A 90 -9.88 -13.34 -5.43
N ALA A 91 -9.27 -13.57 -4.26
CA ALA A 91 -7.94 -13.05 -3.95
C ALA A 91 -6.87 -13.56 -4.93
N LEU A 92 -6.93 -14.84 -5.32
CA LEU A 92 -6.02 -15.44 -6.31
C LEU A 92 -6.22 -14.88 -7.71
N THR A 93 -7.47 -14.60 -8.09
CA THR A 93 -7.81 -13.97 -9.37
C THR A 93 -7.24 -12.55 -9.44
N GLU A 94 -7.47 -11.74 -8.39
CA GLU A 94 -6.93 -10.37 -8.31
C GLU A 94 -5.41 -10.35 -8.25
N ARG A 95 -4.78 -11.28 -7.52
CA ARG A 95 -3.32 -11.47 -7.54
C ARG A 95 -2.81 -11.76 -8.95
N GLY A 96 -3.50 -12.63 -9.69
CA GLY A 96 -3.17 -12.92 -11.09
C GLY A 96 -3.24 -11.69 -11.99
N ARG A 97 -4.27 -10.84 -11.83
CA ARG A 97 -4.41 -9.57 -12.54
C ARG A 97 -3.25 -8.61 -12.22
N LEU A 98 -2.95 -8.44 -10.94
CA LEU A 98 -1.85 -7.59 -10.48
C LEU A 98 -0.49 -8.01 -11.05
N LEU A 99 -0.19 -9.31 -11.03
CA LEU A 99 1.06 -9.89 -11.54
C LEU A 99 1.26 -9.74 -13.05
N THR A 100 0.18 -9.71 -13.84
CA THR A 100 0.26 -9.91 -15.29
C THR A 100 -0.27 -8.76 -16.14
N ARG A 101 -1.09 -7.88 -15.56
CA ARG A 101 -1.77 -6.82 -16.32
C ARG A 101 -1.83 -5.51 -15.56
N THR A 102 -2.37 -5.50 -14.34
CA THR A 102 -2.68 -4.26 -13.64
C THR A 102 -1.43 -3.52 -13.17
N ALA A 103 -0.47 -4.21 -12.56
CA ALA A 103 0.76 -3.60 -12.06
C ALA A 103 1.97 -4.58 -12.07
N PRO A 104 2.31 -5.19 -13.22
CA PRO A 104 3.40 -6.16 -13.32
C PRO A 104 4.78 -5.56 -13.00
N HIS A 105 4.92 -4.24 -13.07
CA HIS A 105 6.11 -3.53 -12.63
C HIS A 105 6.26 -3.55 -11.10
N LEU A 106 5.18 -3.35 -10.34
CA LEU A 106 5.22 -3.32 -8.86
C LEU A 106 5.03 -4.67 -8.18
N VAL A 107 4.28 -5.58 -8.80
CA VAL A 107 3.87 -6.85 -8.18
C VAL A 107 4.66 -8.00 -8.75
N LYS A 108 5.46 -8.67 -7.92
CA LYS A 108 6.36 -9.76 -8.34
C LYS A 108 6.02 -11.06 -7.64
N ALA A 109 6.11 -12.17 -8.37
CA ALA A 109 5.97 -13.50 -7.78
C ALA A 109 7.05 -13.71 -6.72
N GLN A 110 6.65 -14.21 -5.56
CA GLN A 110 7.51 -14.41 -4.40
C GLN A 110 7.41 -15.86 -3.92
N PRO A 111 8.48 -16.67 -4.07
CA PRO A 111 8.51 -18.01 -3.48
C PRO A 111 8.61 -17.94 -1.96
N PHE A 112 7.85 -18.81 -1.30
CA PHE A 112 7.90 -19.06 0.13
C PHE A 112 8.10 -20.55 0.41
N LEU A 113 8.93 -20.85 1.41
CA LEU A 113 9.04 -22.15 2.02
C LEU A 113 8.07 -22.23 3.20
N TRP A 114 7.27 -23.27 3.21
CA TRP A 114 6.53 -23.72 4.37
C TRP A 114 7.26 -24.93 4.98
N PRO A 115 8.01 -24.74 6.08
CA PRO A 115 8.68 -25.82 6.80
C PRO A 115 7.67 -26.82 7.37
N LEU A 116 7.91 -28.11 7.19
CA LEU A 116 7.08 -29.19 7.76
C LEU A 116 7.83 -29.85 8.91
N LYS A 117 7.19 -29.93 10.08
CA LYS A 117 7.75 -30.60 11.27
C LYS A 117 7.58 -32.12 11.17
N HIS A 118 6.48 -32.58 10.57
CA HIS A 118 6.17 -34.01 10.47
C HIS A 118 5.78 -34.44 9.06
N GLU A 119 6.11 -35.68 8.68
CA GLU A 119 5.83 -36.20 7.33
C GLU A 119 4.32 -36.27 7.01
N TYR A 120 3.45 -36.45 8.01
CA TYR A 120 2.00 -36.49 7.78
C TYR A 120 1.45 -35.12 7.33
N GLU A 121 2.10 -34.02 7.70
CA GLU A 121 1.71 -32.67 7.28
C GLU A 121 1.87 -32.50 5.77
N ARG A 122 2.77 -33.27 5.15
CA ARG A 122 3.02 -33.27 3.70
C ARG A 122 1.77 -33.67 2.93
N ALA A 123 1.06 -34.70 3.39
CA ALA A 123 -0.12 -35.21 2.70
C ALA A 123 -1.30 -34.22 2.73
N TYR A 124 -1.61 -33.66 3.90
CA TYR A 124 -2.69 -32.68 4.02
C TYR A 124 -2.34 -31.34 3.36
N SER A 125 -1.09 -30.89 3.48
CA SER A 125 -0.64 -29.63 2.86
C SER A 125 -0.60 -29.72 1.34
N ALA A 126 -0.30 -30.89 0.76
CA ALA A 126 -0.39 -31.13 -0.68
C ALA A 126 -1.81 -30.90 -1.21
N ILE A 127 -2.83 -31.35 -0.46
CA ILE A 127 -4.25 -31.14 -0.80
C ILE A 127 -4.59 -29.65 -0.71
N GLY A 128 -4.21 -28.99 0.40
CA GLY A 128 -4.49 -27.57 0.59
C GLY A 128 -3.83 -26.68 -0.47
N VAL A 129 -2.50 -26.73 -0.57
CA VAL A 129 -1.77 -25.91 -1.54
C VAL A 129 -2.09 -26.35 -2.99
N GLY A 130 -2.46 -27.61 -3.22
CA GLY A 130 -2.91 -28.09 -4.53
C GLY A 130 -4.24 -27.48 -4.95
N MET A 131 -5.18 -27.36 -4.00
CA MET A 131 -6.44 -26.63 -4.22
C MET A 131 -6.19 -25.14 -4.44
N TYR A 132 -5.23 -24.56 -3.73
CA TYR A 132 -4.80 -23.17 -3.92
C TYR A 132 -4.27 -22.93 -5.35
N ASP A 133 -3.39 -23.81 -5.87
CA ASP A 133 -2.90 -23.75 -7.24
C ASP A 133 -4.02 -23.93 -8.27
N ALA A 134 -4.96 -24.84 -8.01
CA ALA A 134 -6.12 -25.08 -8.88
C ALA A 134 -7.04 -23.84 -8.97
N LEU A 135 -7.32 -23.19 -7.83
CA LEU A 135 -8.11 -21.96 -7.79
C LEU A 135 -7.38 -20.81 -8.49
N ALA A 136 -6.05 -20.72 -8.34
CA ALA A 136 -5.24 -19.72 -9.04
C ALA A 136 -5.31 -19.93 -10.56
N LEU A 137 -5.23 -21.18 -11.01
CA LEU A 137 -5.35 -21.54 -12.42
C LEU A 137 -6.76 -21.27 -12.97
N ALA A 138 -7.80 -21.53 -12.19
CA ALA A 138 -9.18 -21.25 -12.56
C ALA A 138 -9.43 -19.75 -12.73
N GLY A 139 -9.05 -18.94 -11.73
CA GLY A 139 -9.24 -17.48 -11.78
C GLY A 139 -8.47 -16.79 -12.90
N SER A 140 -7.31 -17.33 -13.26
CA SER A 140 -6.48 -16.86 -14.38
C SER A 140 -6.86 -17.45 -15.75
N HIS A 141 -8.04 -18.07 -15.87
CA HIS A 141 -8.55 -18.66 -17.11
C HIS A 141 -7.58 -19.67 -17.74
N GLY A 142 -6.96 -20.51 -16.90
CA GLY A 142 -6.01 -21.54 -17.32
C GLY A 142 -4.56 -21.07 -17.50
N ARG A 143 -4.26 -19.78 -17.27
CA ARG A 143 -2.91 -19.22 -17.44
C ARG A 143 -2.13 -19.29 -16.13
N ARG A 144 -1.02 -20.02 -16.09
CA ARG A 144 -0.16 -20.02 -14.91
C ARG A 144 0.48 -18.65 -14.70
N THR A 145 0.02 -17.92 -13.67
CA THR A 145 0.54 -16.60 -13.29
C THR A 145 1.76 -16.71 -12.36
N VAL A 146 1.87 -17.83 -11.64
CA VAL A 146 3.04 -18.21 -10.83
C VAL A 146 3.38 -19.69 -11.07
N PRO A 147 4.62 -20.14 -10.79
CA PRO A 147 4.95 -21.56 -10.82
C PRO A 147 4.13 -22.35 -9.78
N LEU A 148 3.90 -23.63 -10.07
CA LEU A 148 3.19 -24.53 -9.16
C LEU A 148 4.03 -24.83 -7.91
N GLN A 149 3.34 -25.27 -6.86
CA GLN A 149 4.01 -25.73 -5.65
C GLN A 149 4.98 -26.89 -5.91
N HIS A 150 6.01 -26.98 -5.07
CA HIS A 150 6.99 -28.05 -5.14
C HIS A 150 7.35 -28.55 -3.73
N HIS A 151 7.22 -29.85 -3.52
CA HIS A 151 7.62 -30.50 -2.27
C HIS A 151 9.13 -30.72 -2.23
N LEU A 152 9.75 -30.29 -1.15
CA LEU A 152 11.18 -30.41 -0.93
C LEU A 152 11.47 -31.38 0.21
N THR A 153 12.58 -32.11 0.04
CA THR A 153 13.23 -32.86 1.12
C THR A 153 14.01 -31.89 2.00
N ARG A 154 14.46 -32.34 3.18
CA ARG A 154 15.35 -31.55 4.05
C ARG A 154 16.54 -30.95 3.30
N LYS A 155 17.21 -31.75 2.47
CA LYS A 155 18.37 -31.30 1.66
C LYS A 155 17.97 -30.22 0.65
N GLY A 156 16.81 -30.37 0.00
CA GLY A 156 16.30 -29.36 -0.93
C GLY A 156 15.91 -28.05 -0.22
N THR A 157 15.35 -28.14 0.99
CA THR A 157 15.05 -26.97 1.82
C THR A 157 16.33 -26.23 2.22
N ALA A 158 17.32 -26.95 2.74
CA ALA A 158 18.60 -26.36 3.17
C ALA A 158 19.38 -25.71 2.01
N ALA A 159 19.22 -26.21 0.78
CA ALA A 159 19.84 -25.61 -0.39
C ALA A 159 19.23 -24.25 -0.78
N LEU A 160 17.93 -24.03 -0.53
CA LEU A 160 17.24 -22.77 -0.85
C LEU A 160 17.24 -21.76 0.30
N ALA A 161 17.34 -22.24 1.54
CA ALA A 161 17.42 -21.43 2.75
C ALA A 161 18.44 -22.02 3.72
N PRO A 162 19.75 -21.82 3.46
CA PRO A 162 20.81 -22.23 4.38
C PRO A 162 20.63 -21.69 5.80
N ALA A 163 20.06 -20.50 5.96
CA ALA A 163 19.78 -19.89 7.26
C ALA A 163 18.69 -20.60 8.09
N LEU A 164 17.93 -21.55 7.51
CA LEU A 164 16.89 -22.28 8.23
C LEU A 164 17.48 -23.48 8.99
N ASP A 165 17.15 -23.63 10.27
CA ASP A 165 17.43 -24.87 11.02
C ASP A 165 16.57 -26.01 10.47
N THR A 166 17.16 -26.77 9.56
CA THR A 166 16.50 -27.92 8.96
C THR A 166 16.63 -29.19 9.80
N SER A 167 17.39 -29.19 10.90
CA SER A 167 17.72 -30.38 11.70
C SER A 167 16.51 -31.08 12.33
N ARG A 168 15.39 -30.37 12.45
CA ARG A 168 14.11 -30.85 13.00
C ARG A 168 12.98 -30.94 11.97
N LEU A 169 13.26 -30.64 10.70
CA LEU A 169 12.26 -30.62 9.64
C LEU A 169 12.19 -31.95 8.87
N ALA A 170 10.97 -32.34 8.49
CA ALA A 170 10.68 -33.37 7.50
C ALA A 170 10.96 -32.89 6.06
N GLY A 171 10.99 -31.57 5.86
CA GLY A 171 11.22 -30.90 4.58
C GLY A 171 10.43 -29.61 4.52
N ALA A 172 10.08 -29.17 3.31
CA ALA A 172 9.24 -27.99 3.11
C ALA A 172 8.36 -28.12 1.87
N ILE A 173 7.35 -27.26 1.78
CA ILE A 173 6.62 -27.00 0.54
C ILE A 173 7.01 -25.61 0.06
N ARG A 174 7.54 -25.54 -1.16
CA ARG A 174 7.72 -24.26 -1.84
C ARG A 174 6.43 -23.91 -2.56
N PHE A 175 5.82 -22.79 -2.18
CA PHE A 175 4.64 -22.24 -2.86
C PHE A 175 4.92 -20.78 -3.26
N TYR A 176 4.03 -20.20 -4.05
CA TYR A 176 4.20 -18.84 -4.55
C TYR A 176 3.05 -17.95 -4.09
N ASP A 177 3.45 -16.78 -3.59
CA ASP A 177 2.58 -15.62 -3.47
C ASP A 177 3.13 -14.46 -4.29
N ALA A 178 2.75 -13.22 -3.99
CA ALA A 178 3.36 -12.06 -4.62
C ALA A 178 3.73 -10.98 -3.60
N ARG A 179 4.86 -10.32 -3.83
CA ARG A 179 5.27 -9.09 -3.14
C ARG A 179 4.84 -7.87 -3.94
N VAL A 180 4.64 -6.75 -3.25
CA VAL A 180 4.19 -5.49 -3.85
C VAL A 180 4.83 -4.30 -3.16
N ASP A 181 5.17 -3.27 -3.94
CA ASP A 181 5.38 -1.92 -3.41
C ASP A 181 4.02 -1.28 -3.12
N ASP A 182 3.59 -1.34 -1.86
CA ASP A 182 2.23 -0.97 -1.45
C ASP A 182 1.96 0.54 -1.59
N ALA A 183 2.89 1.38 -1.15
CA ALA A 183 2.80 2.83 -1.33
C ALA A 183 2.78 3.24 -2.81
N ARG A 184 3.68 2.69 -3.64
CA ARG A 184 3.67 2.98 -5.09
C ARG A 184 2.40 2.50 -5.78
N LEU A 185 1.84 1.35 -5.38
CA LEU A 185 0.57 0.88 -5.94
C LEU A 185 -0.54 1.92 -5.75
N VAL A 186 -0.63 2.54 -4.58
CA VAL A 186 -1.61 3.59 -4.31
C VAL A 186 -1.35 4.86 -5.13
N ILE A 187 -0.09 5.29 -5.22
CA ILE A 187 0.29 6.45 -6.03
C ILE A 187 -0.08 6.22 -7.51
N ASP A 188 0.26 5.05 -8.07
CA ASP A 188 -0.05 4.70 -9.45
C ASP A 188 -1.57 4.61 -9.68
N LEU A 189 -2.34 4.14 -8.69
CA LEU A 189 -3.81 4.15 -8.74
C LEU A 189 -4.37 5.58 -8.85
N VAL A 190 -3.90 6.50 -7.99
CA VAL A 190 -4.34 7.91 -8.02
C VAL A 190 -3.92 8.56 -9.33
N ARG A 191 -2.68 8.38 -9.77
CA ARG A 191 -2.17 8.93 -11.04
C ARG A 191 -2.94 8.39 -12.24
N THR A 192 -3.29 7.11 -12.23
CA THR A 192 -4.13 6.51 -13.25
C THR A 192 -5.54 7.13 -13.20
N ALA A 193 -6.15 7.32 -12.03
CA ALA A 193 -7.45 7.99 -11.91
C ALA A 193 -7.42 9.42 -12.48
N VAL A 194 -6.36 10.17 -12.19
CA VAL A 194 -6.13 11.51 -12.76
C VAL A 194 -5.95 11.48 -14.27
N SER A 195 -5.31 10.44 -14.83
CA SER A 195 -5.26 10.25 -16.29
C SER A 195 -6.65 10.02 -16.92
N TYR A 196 -7.63 9.55 -16.13
CA TYR A 196 -9.05 9.47 -16.54
C TYR A 196 -9.85 10.76 -16.26
N GLY A 197 -9.23 11.78 -15.67
CA GLY A 197 -9.85 13.09 -15.40
C GLY A 197 -10.32 13.29 -13.96
N ALA A 198 -9.93 12.44 -13.01
CA ALA A 198 -10.23 12.67 -11.61
C ALA A 198 -9.49 13.92 -11.07
N ALA A 199 -10.17 14.75 -10.29
CA ALA A 199 -9.56 15.81 -9.52
C ALA A 199 -9.02 15.24 -8.20
N ALA A 200 -7.71 15.30 -7.97
CA ALA A 200 -7.06 14.69 -6.81
C ALA A 200 -6.34 15.74 -5.95
N ALA A 201 -6.68 15.79 -4.67
CA ALA A 201 -6.07 16.72 -3.72
C ALA A 201 -5.63 16.02 -2.41
N SER A 202 -4.31 15.78 -2.27
CA SER A 202 -3.70 15.39 -0.99
C SER A 202 -3.67 16.59 -0.03
N ARG A 203 -3.29 16.37 1.23
CA ARG A 203 -3.26 17.39 2.29
C ARG A 203 -4.58 18.20 2.39
N THR A 204 -5.71 17.55 2.14
CA THR A 204 -7.05 18.13 2.07
C THR A 204 -7.99 17.30 2.96
N ARG A 205 -8.35 17.86 4.10
CA ARG A 205 -9.09 17.14 5.15
C ARG A 205 -10.57 17.48 5.08
N VAL A 206 -11.42 16.46 5.04
CA VAL A 206 -12.87 16.62 5.26
C VAL A 206 -13.12 17.02 6.72
N THR A 207 -13.85 18.12 6.91
CA THR A 207 -14.23 18.66 8.23
C THR A 207 -15.73 18.61 8.51
N GLY A 208 -16.54 18.34 7.49
CA GLY A 208 -17.99 18.16 7.62
C GLY A 208 -18.62 17.80 6.27
N TYR A 209 -19.92 17.50 6.27
CA TYR A 209 -20.68 17.27 5.04
C TYR A 209 -21.58 18.45 4.68
N LEU A 210 -21.88 18.56 3.39
CA LEU A 210 -22.91 19.47 2.88
C LEU A 210 -24.23 18.70 2.83
N GLU A 211 -25.31 19.30 3.29
CA GLU A 211 -26.64 18.67 3.33
C GLU A 211 -27.67 19.50 2.55
N ASP A 212 -28.65 18.81 1.95
CA ASP A 212 -29.84 19.44 1.38
C ASP A 212 -30.92 19.67 2.46
N ASP A 213 -32.04 20.32 2.10
CA ASP A 213 -33.15 20.61 3.02
C ASP A 213 -33.82 19.35 3.60
N ARG A 214 -33.51 18.16 3.07
CA ARG A 214 -34.01 16.85 3.51
C ARG A 214 -33.00 16.11 4.39
N GLY A 215 -31.84 16.71 4.66
CA GLY A 215 -30.75 16.10 5.43
C GLY A 215 -29.96 15.05 4.65
N HIS A 216 -30.02 15.06 3.31
CA HIS A 216 -29.19 14.19 2.49
C HIS A 216 -27.81 14.81 2.24
N VAL A 217 -26.77 13.99 2.29
CA VAL A 217 -25.41 14.44 1.96
C VAL A 217 -25.30 14.70 0.45
N VAL A 218 -24.90 15.92 0.10
CA VAL A 218 -24.72 16.42 -1.27
C VAL A 218 -23.31 16.94 -1.54
N GLY A 219 -22.35 16.52 -0.71
CA GLY A 219 -20.95 16.95 -0.81
C GLY A 219 -20.25 17.01 0.53
N ALA A 220 -19.08 17.65 0.58
CA ALA A 220 -18.28 17.82 1.79
C ALA A 220 -17.69 19.22 1.91
N ARG A 221 -17.44 19.65 3.16
CA ARG A 221 -16.54 20.75 3.48
C ARG A 221 -15.14 20.19 3.69
N VAL A 222 -14.17 20.79 3.02
CA VAL A 222 -12.77 20.39 3.11
C VAL A 222 -11.89 21.58 3.47
N VAL A 223 -10.81 21.31 4.20
CA VAL A 223 -9.76 22.28 4.51
C VAL A 223 -8.49 21.85 3.79
N ASP A 224 -7.93 22.75 2.98
CA ASP A 224 -6.56 22.62 2.50
C ASP A 224 -5.60 22.83 3.68
N LEU A 225 -4.90 21.79 4.08
CA LEU A 225 -3.96 21.85 5.22
C LEU A 225 -2.67 22.61 4.90
N ALA A 226 -2.37 22.86 3.63
CA ALA A 226 -1.20 23.65 3.23
C ALA A 226 -1.46 25.16 3.38
N THR A 227 -2.69 25.61 3.14
CA THR A 227 -3.05 27.05 3.13
C THR A 227 -4.02 27.45 4.24
N GLY A 228 -4.73 26.50 4.84
CA GLY A 228 -5.84 26.73 5.77
C GLY A 228 -7.16 27.11 5.09
N ALA A 229 -7.21 27.16 3.75
CA ALA A 229 -8.40 27.54 3.01
C ALA A 229 -9.52 26.49 3.13
N GLU A 230 -10.76 26.96 3.29
CA GLU A 230 -11.96 26.13 3.32
C GLU A 230 -12.64 26.11 1.95
N HIS A 231 -13.05 24.91 1.51
CA HIS A 231 -13.74 24.68 0.25
C HIS A 231 -15.02 23.88 0.48
N ALA A 232 -16.07 24.19 -0.31
CA ALA A 232 -17.30 23.43 -0.34
C ALA A 232 -17.36 22.62 -1.65
N VAL A 233 -17.23 21.31 -1.54
CA VAL A 233 -17.20 20.37 -2.67
C VAL A 233 -18.59 19.75 -2.82
N ARG A 234 -19.28 20.04 -3.92
CA ARG A 234 -20.60 19.45 -4.22
C ARG A 234 -20.43 18.12 -4.94
N ALA A 235 -21.17 17.10 -4.51
CA ALA A 235 -21.14 15.78 -5.13
C ALA A 235 -22.49 15.09 -5.06
N ALA A 236 -22.88 14.40 -6.14
CA ALA A 236 -24.11 13.61 -6.16
C ALA A 236 -24.02 12.40 -5.22
N ARG A 237 -22.83 11.81 -5.08
CA ARG A 237 -22.52 10.71 -4.15
C ARG A 237 -21.20 10.96 -3.45
N THR A 238 -21.14 10.71 -2.15
CA THR A 238 -19.91 10.74 -1.37
C THR A 238 -19.60 9.34 -0.84
N ILE A 239 -18.37 8.88 -1.06
CA ILE A 239 -17.88 7.56 -0.61
C ILE A 239 -16.74 7.78 0.40
N ASN A 240 -16.99 7.38 1.64
CA ASN A 240 -16.04 7.41 2.75
C ASN A 240 -15.22 6.11 2.77
N ALA A 241 -13.93 6.21 2.46
CA ALA A 241 -12.98 5.11 2.34
C ALA A 241 -11.73 5.35 3.20
N THR A 242 -11.94 5.79 4.44
CA THR A 242 -10.88 6.31 5.32
C THR A 242 -10.29 5.27 6.27
N GLY A 243 -10.45 3.97 5.99
CA GLY A 243 -9.78 2.89 6.73
C GLY A 243 -10.06 2.95 8.23
N VAL A 244 -9.01 3.03 9.06
CA VAL A 244 -9.15 3.12 10.53
C VAL A 244 -9.80 4.43 11.01
N TRP A 245 -9.96 5.43 10.14
CA TRP A 245 -10.66 6.68 10.43
C TRP A 245 -12.15 6.65 10.04
N THR A 246 -12.67 5.53 9.53
CA THR A 246 -14.05 5.41 9.01
C THR A 246 -15.09 5.96 9.98
N GLU A 247 -14.99 5.61 11.26
CA GLU A 247 -15.92 6.08 12.28
C GLU A 247 -15.83 7.59 12.49
N ARG A 248 -14.61 8.14 12.57
CA ARG A 248 -14.42 9.58 12.79
C ARG A 248 -15.01 10.39 11.65
N THR A 249 -14.83 9.95 10.42
CA THR A 249 -15.30 10.68 9.23
C THR A 249 -16.78 10.47 8.94
N GLN A 250 -17.36 9.30 9.25
CA GLN A 250 -18.83 9.13 9.12
C GLN A 250 -19.59 9.89 10.22
N ASN A 251 -19.01 10.01 11.42
CA ASN A 251 -19.62 10.70 12.56
C ASN A 251 -19.76 12.22 12.32
N LEU A 252 -19.04 12.77 11.33
CA LEU A 252 -19.22 14.15 10.88
C LEU A 252 -20.59 14.38 10.19
N ALA A 253 -21.22 13.33 9.65
CA ALA A 253 -22.59 13.39 9.13
C ALA A 253 -23.61 13.02 10.22
N THR A 254 -23.37 11.90 10.91
CA THR A 254 -24.27 11.46 11.97
C THR A 254 -23.52 10.65 13.03
N PRO A 255 -23.70 10.95 14.32
CA PRO A 255 -23.14 10.11 15.39
C PRO A 255 -23.89 8.77 15.54
N HIS A 256 -25.08 8.66 14.93
CA HIS A 256 -25.94 7.49 14.97
C HIS A 256 -25.89 6.74 13.63
N GLY A 257 -25.50 5.46 13.66
CA GLY A 257 -25.43 4.59 12.48
C GLY A 257 -24.03 4.47 11.86
N GLY A 258 -23.97 3.80 10.71
CA GLY A 258 -22.73 3.50 9.96
C GLY A 258 -21.94 2.30 10.50
N LEU A 259 -20.67 2.22 10.11
CA LEU A 259 -19.79 1.09 10.41
C LEU A 259 -19.08 1.28 11.76
N GLU A 260 -18.75 0.18 12.42
CA GLU A 260 -17.85 0.12 13.58
C GLU A 260 -16.54 -0.54 13.13
N VAL A 261 -15.40 0.12 13.39
CA VAL A 261 -14.08 -0.31 12.93
C VAL A 261 -13.15 -0.42 14.12
N LEU A 262 -12.74 -1.65 14.43
CA LEU A 262 -11.68 -1.91 15.37
C LEU A 262 -10.32 -1.76 14.69
N ALA A 263 -9.36 -1.18 15.39
CA ALA A 263 -7.98 -1.15 14.95
C ALA A 263 -7.19 -2.29 15.61
N SER A 264 -6.40 -3.00 14.82
CA SER A 264 -5.36 -3.91 15.34
C SER A 264 -4.00 -3.51 14.79
N LYS A 265 -3.02 -3.35 15.67
CA LYS A 265 -1.64 -3.02 15.31
C LYS A 265 -0.90 -4.27 14.83
N GLY A 266 -0.19 -4.10 13.73
CA GLY A 266 0.82 -5.04 13.26
C GLY A 266 2.14 -4.31 13.02
N ILE A 267 3.24 -4.90 13.47
CA ILE A 267 4.60 -4.39 13.23
C ILE A 267 5.40 -5.31 12.32
N HIS A 268 6.45 -4.75 11.74
CA HIS A 268 7.45 -5.49 10.99
C HIS A 268 8.86 -4.97 11.28
N LEU A 269 9.81 -5.89 11.28
CA LEU A 269 11.24 -5.61 11.37
C LEU A 269 11.86 -5.66 9.98
N VAL A 270 12.84 -4.80 9.75
CA VAL A 270 13.64 -4.76 8.54
C VAL A 270 15.09 -5.11 8.89
N LEU A 271 15.64 -6.09 8.19
CA LEU A 271 17.03 -6.54 8.37
C LEU A 271 17.80 -6.40 7.05
N PRO A 272 19.13 -6.18 7.08
CA PRO A 272 19.93 -6.12 5.87
C PRO A 272 19.91 -7.47 5.14
N ARG A 273 20.09 -7.46 3.82
CA ARG A 273 19.92 -8.66 2.97
C ARG A 273 20.79 -9.83 3.41
N GLU A 274 22.00 -9.53 3.87
CA GLU A 274 23.03 -10.47 4.32
C GLU A 274 22.74 -11.12 5.68
N ALA A 275 21.79 -10.59 6.47
CA ALA A 275 21.47 -11.16 7.79
C ALA A 275 20.83 -12.54 7.72
N ILE A 276 20.19 -12.88 6.59
CA ILE A 276 19.53 -14.18 6.38
C ILE A 276 19.95 -14.70 5.01
N ASP A 277 20.76 -15.76 5.01
CA ASP A 277 21.14 -16.48 3.79
C ASP A 277 19.99 -17.39 3.32
N ALA A 278 19.15 -16.85 2.43
CA ALA A 278 18.07 -17.58 1.78
C ALA A 278 17.63 -16.92 0.46
N GLU A 279 17.33 -17.75 -0.54
CA GLU A 279 16.80 -17.32 -1.85
C GLU A 279 15.28 -17.08 -1.82
N THR A 280 14.58 -17.72 -0.88
CA THR A 280 13.11 -17.73 -0.77
C THR A 280 12.66 -17.19 0.57
N GLY A 281 11.43 -16.69 0.64
CA GLY A 281 10.83 -16.34 1.92
C GLY A 281 10.48 -17.56 2.77
N ILE A 282 10.21 -17.33 4.05
CA ILE A 282 9.82 -18.38 5.00
C ILE A 282 8.43 -18.04 5.54
N PHE A 283 7.56 -19.03 5.58
CA PHE A 283 6.22 -18.96 6.17
C PHE A 283 6.17 -19.78 7.45
N LEU A 284 5.74 -19.14 8.53
CA LEU A 284 5.62 -19.73 9.86
C LEU A 284 4.20 -19.59 10.39
N ARG A 285 3.76 -20.61 11.14
CA ARG A 285 2.53 -20.54 11.93
C ARG A 285 2.92 -20.24 13.37
N THR A 286 2.31 -19.23 13.97
CA THR A 286 2.39 -18.95 15.40
C THR A 286 1.15 -19.51 16.10
N GLU A 287 1.06 -19.45 17.43
CA GLU A 287 -0.10 -19.96 18.16
C GLU A 287 -1.38 -19.20 17.79
N LYS A 288 -1.24 -17.91 17.47
CA LYS A 288 -2.36 -17.00 17.22
C LYS A 288 -2.50 -16.61 15.74
N SER A 289 -1.41 -16.64 14.97
CA SER A 289 -1.39 -16.09 13.61
C SER A 289 -0.33 -16.76 12.71
N VAL A 290 0.17 -16.02 11.73
CA VAL A 290 1.25 -16.40 10.82
C VAL A 290 2.32 -15.33 10.83
N LEU A 291 3.57 -15.75 10.65
CA LEU A 291 4.72 -14.88 10.51
C LEU A 291 5.44 -15.20 9.20
N PHE A 292 5.86 -14.16 8.50
CA PHE A 292 6.60 -14.26 7.25
C PHE A 292 7.97 -13.61 7.42
N ILE A 293 8.98 -14.26 6.84
CA ILE A 293 10.29 -13.69 6.57
C ILE A 293 10.34 -13.48 5.06
N ILE A 294 10.21 -12.24 4.62
CA ILE A 294 9.93 -11.87 3.22
C ILE A 294 11.18 -11.25 2.61
N PRO A 295 11.75 -11.83 1.53
CA PRO A 295 12.90 -11.23 0.88
C PRO A 295 12.43 -10.07 0.00
N TRP A 296 13.00 -8.91 0.28
CA TRP A 296 13.03 -7.77 -0.62
C TRP A 296 14.36 -7.75 -1.38
N PRO A 297 14.46 -7.05 -2.53
CA PRO A 297 15.69 -7.04 -3.31
C PRO A 297 16.96 -6.66 -2.52
N ARG A 298 16.83 -5.78 -1.51
CA ARG A 298 17.95 -5.24 -0.72
C ARG A 298 17.89 -5.51 0.78
N TYR A 299 16.82 -6.12 1.28
CA TYR A 299 16.59 -6.31 2.72
C TYR A 299 15.59 -7.45 2.96
N TRP A 300 15.36 -7.78 4.23
CA TRP A 300 14.32 -8.69 4.67
C TRP A 300 13.24 -7.94 5.44
N VAL A 301 11.98 -8.34 5.27
CA VAL A 301 10.85 -7.87 6.08
C VAL A 301 10.34 -9.04 6.91
N ILE A 302 10.33 -8.90 8.22
CA ILE A 302 9.89 -9.94 9.16
C ILE A 302 8.67 -9.46 9.92
N GLY A 303 7.57 -10.21 9.88
CA GLY A 303 6.38 -9.86 10.64
C GLY A 303 5.20 -10.81 10.41
N THR A 304 4.12 -10.70 11.16
CA THR A 304 3.68 -9.50 11.90
C THR A 304 3.08 -9.87 13.25
N THR A 305 2.98 -8.87 14.14
CA THR A 305 2.11 -8.92 15.33
C THR A 305 0.63 -8.70 14.97
N ASP A 306 -0.25 -8.96 15.95
CA ASP A 306 -1.69 -8.70 15.89
C ASP A 306 -2.19 -8.33 17.30
N THR A 307 -2.08 -7.04 17.65
CA THR A 307 -2.40 -6.52 18.98
C THR A 307 -3.52 -5.47 18.89
N PRO A 308 -4.61 -5.60 19.68
CA PRO A 308 -5.69 -4.61 19.69
C PRO A 308 -5.15 -3.20 19.96
N TRP A 309 -5.69 -2.19 19.26
CA TRP A 309 -5.27 -0.80 19.40
C TRP A 309 -6.42 0.08 19.88
N THR A 310 -6.19 0.82 20.98
CA THR A 310 -7.17 1.72 21.59
C THR A 310 -6.72 3.18 21.62
N GLY A 311 -5.47 3.46 21.26
CA GLY A 311 -4.90 4.81 21.23
C GLY A 311 -5.29 5.61 19.99
N ASP A 312 -4.63 6.76 19.81
CA ASP A 312 -4.81 7.59 18.61
C ASP A 312 -4.39 6.81 17.35
N VAL A 313 -5.35 6.57 16.45
CA VAL A 313 -5.14 5.81 15.20
C VAL A 313 -4.16 6.47 14.24
N SER A 314 -3.82 7.75 14.46
CA SER A 314 -2.80 8.46 13.69
C SER A 314 -1.38 8.25 14.23
N LYS A 315 -1.22 7.57 15.37
CA LYS A 315 0.08 7.39 16.05
C LYS A 315 0.48 5.92 16.27
N PRO A 316 0.29 4.98 15.31
CA PRO A 316 0.74 3.61 15.52
C PRO A 316 2.27 3.53 15.55
N VAL A 317 2.81 2.88 16.59
CA VAL A 317 4.26 2.68 16.74
C VAL A 317 4.56 1.33 17.38
N ALA A 318 5.73 0.78 17.06
CA ALA A 318 6.21 -0.46 17.65
C ALA A 318 6.74 -0.22 19.07
N THR A 319 6.52 -1.20 19.94
CA THR A 319 7.12 -1.24 21.28
C THR A 319 8.29 -2.21 21.30
N ALA A 320 9.13 -2.13 22.33
CA ALA A 320 10.15 -3.13 22.60
C ALA A 320 9.56 -4.54 22.73
N ALA A 321 8.37 -4.69 23.32
CA ALA A 321 7.70 -5.98 23.48
C ALA A 321 7.26 -6.58 22.13
N ASP A 322 6.79 -5.74 21.19
CA ASP A 322 6.47 -6.19 19.84
C ASP A 322 7.71 -6.67 19.09
N ILE A 323 8.83 -5.93 19.23
CA ILE A 323 10.10 -6.28 18.58
C ILE A 323 10.62 -7.63 19.10
N ASP A 324 10.62 -7.83 20.43
CA ASP A 324 11.00 -9.11 21.03
C ASP A 324 10.13 -10.25 20.51
N TYR A 325 8.80 -10.05 20.45
CA TYR A 325 7.88 -11.06 19.94
C TYR A 325 8.24 -11.52 18.52
N VAL A 326 8.52 -10.58 17.61
CA VAL A 326 8.86 -10.91 16.22
C VAL A 326 10.22 -11.61 16.12
N LEU A 327 11.22 -11.15 16.89
CA LEU A 327 12.54 -11.79 16.93
C LEU A 327 12.47 -13.21 17.49
N ASP A 328 11.76 -13.42 18.59
CA ASP A 328 11.60 -14.73 19.23
C ASP A 328 11.03 -15.76 18.24
N HIS A 329 9.95 -15.41 17.54
CA HIS A 329 9.31 -16.31 16.58
C HIS A 329 10.14 -16.52 15.30
N ALA A 330 10.90 -15.52 14.85
CA ALA A 330 11.82 -15.70 13.73
C ALA A 330 12.96 -16.66 14.11
N ASN A 331 13.50 -16.52 15.31
CA ASN A 331 14.61 -17.34 15.82
C ASN A 331 14.22 -18.78 16.14
N GLU A 332 12.94 -19.13 16.22
CA GLU A 332 12.49 -20.53 16.33
C GLU A 332 12.91 -21.41 15.15
N VAL A 333 13.15 -20.81 13.98
CA VAL A 333 13.45 -21.53 12.75
C VAL A 333 14.80 -21.20 12.13
N LEU A 334 15.46 -20.13 12.57
CA LEU A 334 16.77 -19.76 12.05
C LEU A 334 17.86 -20.59 12.73
N ALA A 335 18.85 -21.03 11.95
CA ALA A 335 20.00 -21.76 12.47
C ALA A 335 20.93 -20.87 13.30
N GLU A 336 21.11 -19.62 12.84
CA GLU A 336 21.81 -18.56 13.56
C GLU A 336 20.77 -17.51 13.99
N PRO A 337 20.64 -17.20 15.29
CA PRO A 337 19.63 -16.28 15.77
C PRO A 337 19.98 -14.83 15.38
N ILE A 338 18.97 -14.07 14.97
CA ILE A 338 19.06 -12.63 14.77
C ILE A 338 18.73 -11.88 16.06
N SER A 339 19.33 -10.70 16.22
CA SER A 339 19.22 -9.86 17.41
C SER A 339 18.63 -8.48 17.08
N ARG A 340 18.41 -7.67 18.12
CA ARG A 340 17.99 -6.27 17.95
C ARG A 340 19.03 -5.42 17.21
N GLU A 341 20.32 -5.77 17.32
CA GLU A 341 21.41 -5.02 16.67
C GLU A 341 21.38 -5.20 15.15
N ASP A 342 20.82 -6.30 14.65
CA ASP A 342 20.70 -6.59 13.22
C ASP A 342 19.58 -5.80 12.53
N ILE A 343 18.67 -5.19 13.31
CA ILE A 343 17.53 -4.43 12.78
C ILE A 343 18.00 -3.09 12.22
N ILE A 344 17.67 -2.83 10.95
CA ILE A 344 17.90 -1.54 10.28
C ILE A 344 16.65 -0.68 10.15
N GLY A 345 15.46 -1.24 10.36
CA GLY A 345 14.21 -0.48 10.33
C GLY A 345 13.08 -1.19 11.03
N VAL A 346 12.13 -0.43 11.55
CA VAL A 346 10.90 -0.93 12.16
C VAL A 346 9.75 -0.04 11.70
N TYR A 347 8.62 -0.68 11.38
CA TYR A 347 7.39 0.03 11.05
C TYR A 347 6.17 -0.65 11.65
N ALA A 348 5.12 0.14 11.85
CA ALA A 348 3.85 -0.29 12.42
C ALA A 348 2.68 0.28 11.60
N GLY A 349 1.60 -0.50 11.50
CA GLY A 349 0.37 -0.10 10.85
C GLY A 349 -0.86 -0.65 11.55
N LEU A 350 -2.02 -0.03 11.32
CA LEU A 350 -3.29 -0.46 11.90
C LEU A 350 -4.19 -1.11 10.86
N ARG A 351 -4.68 -2.31 11.15
CA ARG A 351 -5.67 -3.03 10.35
C ARG A 351 -7.07 -2.54 10.71
N PRO A 352 -7.88 -2.07 9.74
CA PRO A 352 -9.28 -1.74 9.99
C PRO A 352 -10.13 -3.02 9.99
N LEU A 353 -10.32 -3.61 11.17
CA LEU A 353 -11.11 -4.83 11.36
C LEU A 353 -12.59 -4.47 11.52
N LEU A 354 -13.44 -5.14 10.73
CA LEU A 354 -14.89 -4.99 10.80
C LEU A 354 -15.48 -5.88 11.90
N GLN A 355 -16.36 -5.31 12.71
CA GLN A 355 -17.26 -6.13 13.53
C GLN A 355 -18.52 -6.51 12.73
N PRO A 356 -19.12 -7.70 12.96
CA PRO A 356 -20.38 -8.10 12.32
C PRO A 356 -21.62 -7.30 12.77
N ARG A 357 -21.46 -6.16 13.45
CA ARG A 357 -22.55 -5.38 14.04
C ARG A 357 -22.51 -3.94 13.54
N LEU A 358 -23.66 -3.47 13.05
CA LEU A 358 -23.92 -2.04 12.88
C LEU A 358 -24.09 -1.41 14.27
N LYS A 359 -23.78 -0.11 14.40
CA LYS A 359 -23.98 0.61 15.67
C LYS A 359 -25.44 0.46 16.17
N PRO A 360 -25.67 0.29 17.49
CA PRO A 360 -27.02 0.23 18.06
C PRO A 360 -27.87 1.44 17.64
N GLY A 361 -29.10 1.21 17.14
CA GLY A 361 -30.00 2.26 16.63
C GLY A 361 -29.87 2.58 15.14
N SER A 362 -29.06 1.84 14.39
CA SER A 362 -28.87 2.01 12.95
C SER A 362 -30.11 1.56 12.13
N GLU A 363 -30.90 2.51 11.62
CA GLU A 363 -31.89 2.29 10.52
C GLU A 363 -31.22 2.30 9.13
N ALA A 364 -30.07 1.64 8.97
CA ALA A 364 -29.37 1.63 7.69
C ALA A 364 -30.17 0.86 6.63
N SER A 365 -30.68 1.57 5.61
CA SER A 365 -31.30 0.95 4.45
C SER A 365 -30.22 0.32 3.57
N SER A 366 -30.17 -1.01 3.55
CA SER A 366 -29.27 -1.87 2.76
C SER A 366 -27.78 -1.84 3.16
N ALA A 367 -27.27 -3.00 3.61
CA ALA A 367 -25.85 -3.26 3.75
C ALA A 367 -25.47 -4.40 2.79
N LYS A 368 -24.38 -4.25 2.04
CA LYS A 368 -23.75 -5.35 1.30
C LYS A 368 -22.57 -5.84 2.13
N ILE A 369 -22.76 -6.97 2.81
CA ILE A 369 -21.76 -7.59 3.66
C ILE A 369 -21.05 -8.66 2.84
N SER A 370 -19.78 -8.42 2.52
CA SER A 370 -18.85 -9.49 2.14
C SER A 370 -18.18 -10.00 3.42
N ARG A 371 -17.57 -11.21 3.37
CA ARG A 371 -16.83 -11.74 4.52
C ARG A 371 -15.55 -10.96 4.83
N GLU A 372 -15.06 -10.14 3.90
CA GLU A 372 -13.83 -9.34 4.04
C GLU A 372 -14.11 -7.85 4.24
N HIS A 373 -15.02 -7.28 3.47
CA HIS A 373 -15.36 -5.86 3.46
C HIS A 373 -16.87 -5.65 3.54
N THR A 374 -17.28 -4.54 4.15
CA THR A 374 -18.68 -4.13 4.19
C THR A 374 -18.83 -2.79 3.53
N VAL A 375 -19.82 -2.67 2.64
CA VAL A 375 -20.28 -1.40 2.09
C VAL A 375 -21.65 -1.11 2.68
N SER A 376 -21.81 0.07 3.28
CA SER A 376 -23.04 0.49 3.93
C SER A 376 -23.39 1.93 3.60
N ARG A 377 -24.69 2.22 3.50
CA ARG A 377 -25.18 3.60 3.44
C ARG A 377 -25.30 4.12 4.87
N VAL A 378 -24.55 5.18 5.18
CA VAL A 378 -24.58 5.82 6.51
C VAL A 378 -25.84 6.69 6.63
N VAL A 379 -26.00 7.59 5.66
CA VAL A 379 -27.18 8.44 5.44
C VAL A 379 -27.38 8.56 3.93
N PRO A 380 -28.55 9.01 3.44
CA PRO A 380 -28.72 9.23 2.00
C PRO A 380 -27.62 10.15 1.44
N GLY A 381 -26.99 9.72 0.35
CA GLY A 381 -25.86 10.43 -0.28
C GLY A 381 -24.48 10.07 0.25
N LEU A 382 -24.36 9.44 1.43
CA LEU A 382 -23.09 9.02 2.04
C LEU A 382 -22.99 7.49 2.17
N THR A 383 -22.06 6.91 1.42
CA THR A 383 -21.67 5.50 1.53
C THR A 383 -20.36 5.38 2.27
N SER A 384 -20.21 4.39 3.15
CA SER A 384 -18.94 4.03 3.78
C SER A 384 -18.53 2.61 3.42
N ILE A 385 -17.23 2.40 3.29
CA ILE A 385 -16.61 1.09 3.12
C ILE A 385 -15.54 0.88 4.19
N ALA A 386 -15.55 -0.30 4.82
CA ALA A 386 -14.51 -0.72 5.76
C ALA A 386 -14.12 -2.17 5.53
N GLY A 387 -12.99 -2.57 6.14
CA GLY A 387 -12.38 -3.89 6.01
C GLY A 387 -11.67 -4.09 4.68
N GLY A 388 -11.56 -5.36 4.29
CA GLY A 388 -10.89 -5.81 3.08
C GLY A 388 -9.37 -5.82 3.18
N LYS A 389 -8.73 -6.03 2.03
CA LYS A 389 -7.28 -6.20 1.90
C LYS A 389 -6.77 -5.45 0.70
N LEU A 390 -5.47 -5.15 0.72
CA LEU A 390 -4.77 -4.63 -0.44
C LEU A 390 -4.94 -5.54 -1.66
N THR A 391 -4.93 -6.87 -1.51
CA THR A 391 -5.12 -7.81 -2.64
C THR A 391 -6.44 -7.59 -3.40
N THR A 392 -7.54 -7.31 -2.69
CA THR A 392 -8.90 -7.27 -3.26
C THR A 392 -9.41 -5.84 -3.47
N TYR A 393 -8.55 -4.83 -3.38
CA TYR A 393 -8.92 -3.42 -3.45
C TYR A 393 -9.80 -3.08 -4.66
N ARG A 394 -9.56 -3.70 -5.82
CA ARG A 394 -10.28 -3.42 -7.07
C ARG A 394 -11.72 -3.94 -7.02
N VAL A 395 -11.94 -5.12 -6.42
CA VAL A 395 -13.30 -5.64 -6.20
C VAL A 395 -14.04 -4.76 -5.19
N MET A 396 -13.37 -4.39 -4.11
CA MET A 396 -13.91 -3.46 -3.10
C MET A 396 -14.31 -2.12 -3.71
N ALA A 397 -13.49 -1.59 -4.61
CA ALA A 397 -13.77 -0.35 -5.34
C ALA A 397 -15.01 -0.47 -6.21
N ALA A 398 -15.09 -1.53 -7.03
CA ALA A 398 -16.24 -1.79 -7.88
C ALA A 398 -17.54 -1.91 -7.07
N ASP A 399 -17.50 -2.64 -5.96
CA ASP A 399 -18.63 -2.79 -5.05
C ASP A 399 -19.08 -1.47 -4.43
N ALA A 400 -18.13 -0.62 -4.00
CA ALA A 400 -18.44 0.67 -3.38
C ALA A 400 -19.09 1.64 -4.39
N VAL A 401 -18.55 1.71 -5.62
CA VAL A 401 -19.09 2.55 -6.68
C VAL A 401 -20.48 2.05 -7.11
N ASP A 402 -20.64 0.75 -7.36
CA ASP A 402 -21.93 0.15 -7.73
C ASP A 402 -23.01 0.44 -6.67
N PHE A 403 -22.64 0.28 -5.39
CA PHE A 403 -23.54 0.52 -4.28
C PHE A 403 -23.92 2.02 -4.14
N ALA A 404 -22.95 2.93 -4.33
CA ALA A 404 -23.21 4.38 -4.26
C ALA A 404 -24.08 4.86 -5.43
N LEU A 405 -23.85 4.36 -6.63
CA LEU A 405 -24.64 4.69 -7.83
C LEU A 405 -26.06 4.11 -7.77
N GLY A 406 -26.20 2.90 -7.20
CA GLY A 406 -27.41 2.11 -7.29
C GLY A 406 -27.56 1.42 -8.65
N GLN A 407 -28.47 0.44 -8.72
CA GLN A 407 -28.52 -0.55 -9.81
C GLN A 407 -28.63 0.07 -11.23
N ALA A 408 -29.49 1.08 -11.42
CA ALA A 408 -29.73 1.66 -12.74
C ALA A 408 -28.50 2.43 -13.28
N LEU A 409 -27.87 3.24 -12.43
CA LEU A 409 -26.67 3.99 -12.81
C LEU A 409 -25.45 3.07 -12.94
N ALA A 410 -25.30 2.07 -12.05
CA ALA A 410 -24.23 1.08 -12.15
C ALA A 410 -24.32 0.25 -13.45
N HIS A 411 -25.53 -0.06 -13.93
CA HIS A 411 -25.72 -0.71 -15.23
C HIS A 411 -25.33 0.20 -16.40
N THR A 412 -25.61 1.51 -16.29
CA THR A 412 -25.28 2.51 -17.32
C THR A 412 -23.78 2.80 -17.37
N HIS A 413 -23.11 2.71 -16.21
CA HIS A 413 -21.70 2.97 -16.01
C HIS A 413 -20.98 1.71 -15.48
N PRO A 414 -20.84 0.65 -16.31
CA PRO A 414 -20.30 -0.63 -15.87
C PRO A 414 -18.81 -0.52 -15.51
N CYS A 415 -18.39 -1.28 -14.49
CA CYS A 415 -16.99 -1.40 -14.08
C CYS A 415 -16.12 -1.92 -15.24
N VAL A 416 -15.01 -1.23 -15.52
CA VAL A 416 -14.03 -1.62 -16.57
C VAL A 416 -12.64 -1.91 -16.00
N THR A 417 -12.45 -1.84 -14.69
CA THR A 417 -11.13 -1.93 -14.05
C THR A 417 -10.50 -3.32 -14.08
N GLN A 418 -11.27 -4.37 -14.42
CA GLN A 418 -10.76 -5.74 -14.50
C GLN A 418 -9.63 -5.91 -15.52
N ASP A 419 -9.65 -5.11 -16.58
CA ASP A 419 -8.67 -5.16 -17.66
C ASP A 419 -7.84 -3.87 -17.80
N LEU A 420 -7.94 -2.96 -16.82
CA LEU A 420 -7.30 -1.66 -16.85
C LEU A 420 -5.87 -1.76 -16.30
N PRO A 421 -4.82 -1.52 -17.12
CA PRO A 421 -3.46 -1.41 -16.63
C PRO A 421 -3.24 -0.06 -15.92
N LEU A 422 -2.51 -0.06 -14.81
CA LEU A 422 -2.07 1.19 -14.19
C LEU A 422 -0.95 1.81 -15.02
N ILE A 423 -0.70 3.10 -14.82
CA ILE A 423 0.57 3.72 -15.22
C ILE A 423 1.75 2.87 -14.72
N GLY A 424 2.78 2.74 -15.55
CA GLY A 424 3.90 1.83 -15.34
C GLY A 424 3.70 0.45 -15.99
N ALA A 425 2.46 -0.02 -16.17
CA ALA A 425 2.20 -1.38 -16.64
C ALA A 425 2.30 -1.59 -18.17
N PRO A 426 1.78 -0.70 -19.04
CA PRO A 426 1.79 -0.92 -20.49
C PRO A 426 3.20 -1.13 -21.05
N GLY A 427 3.45 -2.23 -21.79
CA GLY A 427 4.78 -2.47 -22.38
C GLY A 427 5.91 -2.81 -21.40
N TYR A 428 5.63 -2.95 -20.09
CA TYR A 428 6.62 -3.29 -19.06
C TYR A 428 7.46 -4.54 -19.44
N HIS A 429 6.83 -5.62 -19.91
CA HIS A 429 7.54 -6.86 -20.26
C HIS A 429 8.49 -6.69 -21.46
N GLU A 430 8.11 -5.87 -22.44
CA GLU A 430 8.95 -5.56 -23.60
C GLU A 430 10.15 -4.72 -23.19
N LEU A 431 9.92 -3.74 -22.30
CA LEU A 431 10.97 -2.89 -21.76
C LEU A 431 11.94 -3.69 -20.87
N ALA A 432 11.42 -4.59 -20.02
CA ALA A 432 12.21 -5.48 -19.18
C ALA A 432 13.07 -6.45 -20.00
N ALA A 433 12.57 -6.95 -21.14
CA ALA A 433 13.37 -7.77 -22.05
C ALA A 433 14.58 -7.01 -22.64
N ARG A 434 14.51 -5.68 -22.71
CA ARG A 434 15.58 -4.79 -23.18
C ARG A 434 16.47 -4.25 -22.06
N ALA A 435 16.26 -4.64 -20.81
CA ALA A 435 16.99 -4.10 -19.67
C ALA A 435 18.52 -4.27 -19.80
N GLY A 436 18.98 -5.38 -20.38
CA GLY A 436 20.40 -5.61 -20.65
C GLY A 436 21.00 -4.69 -21.71
N ASP A 437 20.21 -4.27 -22.70
CA ASP A 437 20.65 -3.31 -23.72
C ASP A 437 20.77 -1.92 -23.11
N ILE A 438 19.74 -1.49 -22.37
CA ILE A 438 19.73 -0.21 -21.64
C ILE A 438 20.92 -0.14 -20.68
N ALA A 439 21.21 -1.22 -19.96
CA ALA A 439 22.35 -1.30 -19.06
C ALA A 439 23.68 -1.08 -19.78
N ARG A 440 23.88 -1.71 -20.95
CA ARG A 440 25.09 -1.53 -21.77
C ARG A 440 25.21 -0.12 -22.35
N GLU A 441 24.13 0.42 -22.89
CA GLU A 441 24.08 1.77 -23.47
C GLU A 441 24.42 2.85 -22.43
N ARG A 442 23.95 2.67 -21.19
CA ARG A 442 24.14 3.61 -20.07
C ARG A 442 25.42 3.38 -19.26
N GLY A 443 26.10 2.25 -19.45
CA GLY A 443 27.19 1.82 -18.57
C GLY A 443 26.74 1.51 -17.14
N TRP A 444 25.50 1.03 -16.97
CA TRP A 444 24.90 0.71 -15.67
C TRP A 444 24.86 -0.80 -15.42
N THR A 445 24.61 -1.17 -14.16
CA THR A 445 24.30 -2.57 -13.82
C THR A 445 22.88 -2.92 -14.24
N LEU A 446 22.65 -4.19 -14.57
CA LEU A 446 21.29 -4.69 -14.83
C LEU A 446 20.36 -4.45 -13.63
N ALA A 447 20.88 -4.57 -12.40
CA ALA A 447 20.12 -4.32 -11.18
C ALA A 447 19.60 -2.88 -11.09
N ARG A 448 20.37 -1.87 -11.52
CA ARG A 448 19.93 -0.47 -11.55
C ARG A 448 18.81 -0.24 -12.55
N VAL A 449 18.93 -0.80 -13.75
CA VAL A 449 17.87 -0.71 -14.77
C VAL A 449 16.60 -1.42 -14.29
N MET A 450 16.73 -2.62 -13.74
CA MET A 450 15.59 -3.37 -13.18
C MET A 450 14.97 -2.65 -11.98
N HIS A 451 15.74 -1.95 -11.14
CA HIS A 451 15.20 -1.12 -10.07
C HIS A 451 14.28 -0.01 -10.61
N LEU A 452 14.68 0.70 -11.66
CA LEU A 452 13.82 1.71 -12.27
C LEU A 452 12.58 1.07 -12.93
N LEU A 453 12.75 -0.01 -13.68
CA LEU A 453 11.64 -0.72 -14.33
C LEU A 453 10.64 -1.29 -13.32
N ASP A 454 11.11 -1.85 -12.22
CA ASP A 454 10.26 -2.44 -11.16
C ASP A 454 9.59 -1.37 -10.27
N ARG A 455 9.88 -0.08 -10.51
CA ARG A 455 9.26 1.04 -9.79
C ARG A 455 8.39 1.89 -10.71
N TYR A 456 8.92 2.30 -11.85
CA TYR A 456 8.29 3.25 -12.77
C TYR A 456 7.78 2.60 -14.05
N GLY A 457 8.16 1.35 -14.32
CA GLY A 457 7.65 0.59 -15.45
C GLY A 457 7.84 1.32 -16.78
N ASP A 458 6.75 1.55 -17.50
CA ASP A 458 6.71 2.21 -18.81
C ASP A 458 7.07 3.71 -18.81
N GLU A 459 7.20 4.32 -17.64
CA GLU A 459 7.70 5.69 -17.48
C GLU A 459 9.23 5.75 -17.42
N THR A 460 9.92 4.60 -17.29
CA THR A 460 11.39 4.52 -17.28
C THR A 460 12.04 5.29 -18.44
N PRO A 461 11.57 5.23 -19.70
CA PRO A 461 12.14 6.03 -20.79
C PRO A 461 12.06 7.54 -20.55
N GLU A 462 11.03 8.02 -19.86
CA GLU A 462 10.89 9.45 -19.52
C GLU A 462 11.86 9.85 -18.41
N LEU A 463 12.08 8.99 -17.41
CA LEU A 463 13.16 9.18 -16.42
C LEU A 463 14.53 9.21 -17.10
N LEU A 464 14.78 8.30 -18.04
CA LEU A 464 16.04 8.26 -18.80
C LEU A 464 16.23 9.52 -19.65
N ALA A 465 15.18 10.03 -20.27
CA ALA A 465 15.22 11.29 -21.02
C ALA A 465 15.48 12.50 -20.11
N ALA A 466 14.93 12.50 -18.89
CA ALA A 466 15.23 13.52 -17.89
C ALA A 466 16.71 13.50 -17.49
N ILE A 467 17.31 12.31 -17.33
CA ILE A 467 18.75 12.15 -17.09
C ILE A 467 19.58 12.62 -18.28
N ASP A 468 19.12 12.40 -19.52
CA ASP A 468 19.83 12.89 -20.71
C ASP A 468 19.83 14.43 -20.79
N ALA A 469 18.74 15.06 -20.33
CA ALA A 469 18.62 16.51 -20.28
C ALA A 469 19.42 17.13 -19.12
N ASP A 470 19.48 16.46 -17.97
CA ASP A 470 20.29 16.83 -16.82
C ASP A 470 21.03 15.59 -16.27
N PRO A 471 22.30 15.39 -16.67
CA PRO A 471 23.10 14.25 -16.22
C PRO A 471 23.27 14.16 -14.70
N GLY A 472 23.09 15.27 -13.97
CA GLY A 472 23.11 15.29 -12.51
C GLY A 472 22.01 14.42 -11.90
N LEU A 473 20.86 14.29 -12.58
CA LEU A 473 19.77 13.41 -12.15
C LEU A 473 20.12 11.92 -12.25
N GLY A 474 21.11 11.56 -13.08
CA GLY A 474 21.60 10.19 -13.22
C GLY A 474 22.59 9.76 -12.13
N VAL A 475 22.94 10.66 -11.21
CA VAL A 475 23.87 10.38 -10.11
C VAL A 475 23.15 9.62 -8.99
N PRO A 476 23.73 8.51 -8.48
CA PRO A 476 23.21 7.84 -7.30
C PRO A 476 23.33 8.70 -6.04
N LEU A 477 22.35 8.60 -5.13
CA LEU A 477 22.45 9.27 -3.83
C LEU A 477 23.65 8.74 -3.04
N ALA A 478 24.45 9.61 -2.44
CA ALA A 478 25.71 9.25 -1.81
C ALA A 478 25.53 8.29 -0.62
N ALA A 479 24.46 8.47 0.16
CA ALA A 479 24.12 7.61 1.30
C ALA A 479 23.13 6.48 0.95
N ALA A 480 22.69 6.38 -0.32
CA ALA A 480 21.71 5.39 -0.78
C ALA A 480 21.87 5.12 -2.30
N ASP A 481 22.99 4.52 -2.69
CA ASP A 481 23.45 4.35 -4.09
C ASP A 481 22.54 3.50 -5.00
N ALA A 482 21.57 2.82 -4.39
CA ALA A 482 20.50 2.10 -5.07
C ALA A 482 19.50 3.06 -5.74
N TYR A 483 19.36 4.29 -5.21
CA TYR A 483 18.45 5.30 -5.71
C TYR A 483 19.20 6.38 -6.49
N LEU A 484 18.57 6.89 -7.55
CA LEU A 484 19.09 7.99 -8.36
C LEU A 484 18.42 9.32 -7.99
N ARG A 485 19.13 10.44 -8.17
CA ARG A 485 18.56 11.79 -8.01
C ARG A 485 17.29 12.02 -8.86
N VAL A 486 17.17 11.37 -10.02
CA VAL A 486 15.96 11.43 -10.85
C VAL A 486 14.72 10.92 -10.11
N GLU A 487 14.84 9.91 -9.25
CA GLU A 487 13.70 9.36 -8.51
C GLU A 487 13.18 10.35 -7.47
N VAL A 488 14.09 11.09 -6.86
CA VAL A 488 13.78 12.17 -5.92
C VAL A 488 13.12 13.35 -6.64
N ALA A 489 13.60 13.72 -7.83
CA ALA A 489 12.95 14.74 -8.64
C ALA A 489 11.56 14.28 -9.13
N TRP A 490 11.43 13.01 -9.52
CA TRP A 490 10.17 12.40 -9.99
C TRP A 490 9.09 12.39 -8.91
N ALA A 491 9.49 12.15 -7.66
CA ALA A 491 8.61 12.22 -6.49
C ALA A 491 7.80 13.53 -6.44
N VAL A 492 8.45 14.66 -6.72
CA VAL A 492 7.83 16.00 -6.70
C VAL A 492 7.12 16.31 -8.02
N THR A 493 7.78 16.03 -9.15
CA THR A 493 7.31 16.46 -10.48
C THR A 493 6.17 15.62 -11.03
N HIS A 494 5.99 14.38 -10.54
CA HIS A 494 5.02 13.45 -11.08
C HIS A 494 4.17 12.74 -10.03
N GLU A 495 4.65 12.62 -8.78
CA GLU A 495 4.02 11.77 -7.76
C GLU A 495 3.46 12.56 -6.56
N GLY A 496 3.48 13.89 -6.61
CA GLY A 496 2.79 14.76 -5.66
C GLY A 496 3.44 14.84 -4.28
N ALA A 497 4.71 14.48 -4.14
CA ALA A 497 5.46 14.70 -2.91
C ALA A 497 5.56 16.21 -2.64
N ALA A 498 5.17 16.62 -1.45
CA ALA A 498 5.16 18.01 -1.02
C ALA A 498 6.03 18.26 0.22
N HIS A 499 6.49 17.20 0.88
CA HIS A 499 7.34 17.25 2.08
C HIS A 499 8.49 16.26 1.98
N LEU A 500 9.53 16.45 2.80
CA LEU A 500 10.69 15.56 2.82
C LEU A 500 10.29 14.11 3.21
N ASP A 501 9.33 13.97 4.12
CA ASP A 501 8.85 12.67 4.58
C ASP A 501 8.09 11.89 3.48
N ASP A 502 7.33 12.56 2.61
CA ASP A 502 6.67 11.96 1.44
C ASP A 502 7.68 11.22 0.56
N VAL A 503 8.84 11.83 0.36
CA VAL A 503 9.96 11.27 -0.41
C VAL A 503 10.58 10.10 0.35
N LEU A 504 11.08 10.34 1.57
CA LEU A 504 11.87 9.35 2.33
C LEU A 504 11.06 8.11 2.74
N LEU A 505 9.77 8.25 3.06
CA LEU A 505 8.94 7.11 3.50
C LEU A 505 8.37 6.32 2.32
N ARG A 506 7.83 7.02 1.31
CA ARG A 506 6.93 6.41 0.31
C ARG A 506 7.52 6.38 -1.10
N ARG A 507 8.31 7.38 -1.50
CA ARG A 507 8.88 7.43 -2.87
C ARG A 507 10.26 6.80 -2.99
N VAL A 508 11.10 6.85 -1.95
CA VAL A 508 12.43 6.20 -1.92
C VAL A 508 12.69 5.33 -0.69
N ARG A 509 11.71 5.13 0.20
CA ARG A 509 11.71 4.16 1.32
C ARG A 509 12.97 4.09 2.20
N LEU A 510 13.76 5.16 2.26
CA LEU A 510 14.97 5.20 3.08
C LEU A 510 14.66 5.13 4.57
N ASP A 511 13.44 5.51 4.99
CA ASP A 511 12.95 5.32 6.37
C ASP A 511 12.95 3.85 6.81
N LEU A 512 12.80 2.92 5.85
CA LEU A 512 12.79 1.47 6.06
C LEU A 512 14.15 0.83 5.78
N GLU A 513 14.82 1.31 4.74
CA GLU A 513 16.01 0.66 4.17
C GLU A 513 17.32 1.08 4.83
N GLN A 514 17.33 2.13 5.64
CA GLN A 514 18.53 2.69 6.28
C GLN A 514 18.36 2.81 7.79
N ARG A 515 19.42 2.47 8.54
CA ARG A 515 19.42 2.48 10.01
C ARG A 515 19.16 3.87 10.61
N ASP A 516 19.60 4.92 9.92
CA ASP A 516 19.36 6.31 10.28
C ASP A 516 18.04 6.86 9.70
N ARG A 517 17.19 5.98 9.17
CA ARG A 517 15.94 6.30 8.46
C ARG A 517 16.13 7.25 7.28
N GLY A 518 17.32 7.29 6.67
CA GLY A 518 17.61 8.14 5.52
C GLY A 518 18.07 9.56 5.88
N LEU A 519 18.33 9.86 7.15
CA LEU A 519 18.86 11.17 7.57
C LEU A 519 20.20 11.51 6.89
N GLY A 520 21.04 10.53 6.61
CA GLY A 520 22.31 10.71 5.89
C GLY A 520 22.12 11.13 4.43
N ALA A 521 20.97 10.82 3.82
CA ALA A 521 20.63 11.27 2.46
C ALA A 521 19.79 12.56 2.45
N ALA A 522 19.31 13.03 3.62
CA ALA A 522 18.32 14.10 3.68
C ALA A 522 18.79 15.43 3.06
N ASP A 523 20.07 15.80 3.24
CA ASP A 523 20.61 17.04 2.65
C ASP A 523 20.64 16.99 1.12
N GLU A 524 21.08 15.86 0.56
CA GLU A 524 21.11 15.66 -0.91
C GLU A 524 19.70 15.58 -1.49
N VAL A 525 18.77 14.93 -0.78
CA VAL A 525 17.35 14.90 -1.17
C VAL A 525 16.78 16.31 -1.18
N LEU A 526 17.06 17.12 -0.15
CA LEU A 526 16.63 18.52 -0.08
C LEU A 526 17.24 19.39 -1.17
N GLU A 527 18.51 19.18 -1.53
CA GLU A 527 19.15 19.85 -2.67
C GLU A 527 18.35 19.63 -3.97
N VAL A 528 17.78 18.44 -4.16
CA VAL A 528 16.96 18.13 -5.34
C VAL A 528 15.54 18.69 -5.24
N ILE A 529 14.85 18.50 -4.11
CA ILE A 529 13.42 18.82 -4.02
C ILE A 529 13.13 20.29 -3.69
N ALA A 530 14.00 20.98 -2.95
CA ALA A 530 13.74 22.36 -2.53
C ALA A 530 13.56 23.32 -3.72
N PRO A 531 14.40 23.31 -4.77
CA PRO A 531 14.19 24.14 -5.94
C PRO A 531 12.89 23.81 -6.70
N LEU A 532 12.52 22.52 -6.75
CA LEU A 532 11.31 22.04 -7.43
C LEU A 532 10.03 22.46 -6.70
N LEU A 533 10.09 22.59 -5.37
CA LEU A 533 8.99 23.03 -4.51
C LEU A 533 9.01 24.54 -4.24
N GLY A 534 10.03 25.27 -4.72
CA GLY A 534 10.20 26.70 -4.46
C GLY A 534 10.52 27.03 -3.00
N TRP A 535 11.14 26.10 -2.27
CA TRP A 535 11.56 26.29 -0.90
C TRP A 535 12.85 27.12 -0.80
N ASP A 536 12.92 27.95 0.24
CA ASP A 536 14.16 28.59 0.66
C ASP A 536 14.94 27.71 1.66
N ASP A 537 16.15 28.16 2.02
CA ASP A 537 17.04 27.43 2.93
C ASP A 537 16.42 27.21 4.32
N ASP A 538 15.56 28.13 4.78
CA ASP A 538 14.93 28.03 6.09
C ASP A 538 13.78 27.01 6.08
N ALA A 539 12.99 26.97 5.01
CA ALA A 539 11.98 25.93 4.78
C ALA A 539 12.61 24.53 4.67
N ALA A 540 13.68 24.39 3.87
CA ALA A 540 14.41 23.13 3.76
C ALA A 540 14.99 22.68 5.12
N ARG A 541 15.54 23.62 5.90
CA ARG A 541 16.04 23.34 7.26
C ARG A 541 14.91 22.92 8.21
N ALA A 542 13.74 23.57 8.13
CA ALA A 542 12.58 23.25 8.96
C ALA A 542 12.06 21.83 8.68
N GLU A 543 11.99 21.44 7.39
CA GLU A 543 11.62 20.10 6.95
C GLU A 543 12.60 19.04 7.49
N LYS A 544 13.91 19.27 7.34
CA LYS A 544 14.93 18.37 7.89
C LYS A 544 14.79 18.21 9.40
N GLN A 545 14.58 19.30 10.13
CA GLN A 545 14.43 19.26 11.59
C GLN A 545 13.13 18.56 12.01
N ALA A 546 12.02 18.76 11.27
CA ALA A 546 10.77 18.05 11.52
C ALA A 546 10.95 16.54 11.32
N TYR A 547 11.62 16.15 10.24
CA TYR A 547 11.93 14.76 9.96
C TYR A 547 12.84 14.13 11.03
N ALA A 548 13.94 14.81 11.40
CA ALA A 548 14.84 14.34 12.44
C ALA A 548 14.16 14.20 13.80
N ARG A 549 13.23 15.10 14.16
CA ARG A 549 12.40 14.97 15.37
C ARG A 549 11.52 13.73 15.31
N ARG A 550 10.86 13.46 14.17
CA ARG A 550 10.06 12.25 13.98
C ARG A 550 10.91 11.00 14.19
N VAL A 551 12.09 10.93 13.56
CA VAL A 551 13.03 9.80 13.71
C VAL A 551 13.41 9.58 15.17
N ALA A 552 13.75 10.64 15.90
CA ALA A 552 14.09 10.55 17.31
C ALA A 552 12.90 10.09 18.20
N GLN A 553 11.70 10.59 17.93
CA GLN A 553 10.48 10.21 18.67
C GLN A 553 10.12 8.74 18.46
N ILE A 554 10.23 8.23 17.23
CA ILE A 554 10.00 6.81 16.92
C ILE A 554 11.07 5.95 17.60
N ALA A 555 12.35 6.32 17.52
CA ALA A 555 13.42 5.58 18.15
C ALA A 555 13.25 5.50 19.68
N ALA A 556 12.77 6.58 20.32
CA ALA A 556 12.44 6.57 21.75
C ALA A 556 11.25 5.65 22.04
N ALA A 557 10.17 5.75 21.26
CA ALA A 557 8.98 4.90 21.40
C ALA A 557 9.29 3.40 21.28
N GLU A 558 10.22 3.02 20.41
CA GLU A 558 10.66 1.62 20.20
C GLU A 558 11.38 1.01 21.41
N THR A 559 11.80 1.84 22.37
CA THR A 559 12.41 1.38 23.63
C THR A 559 11.38 1.11 24.73
N GLU A 560 10.17 1.66 24.59
CA GLU A 560 9.10 1.52 25.58
C GLU A 560 8.43 0.15 25.49
N ARG A 561 7.88 -0.34 26.61
CA ARG A 561 7.26 -1.69 26.65
C ARG A 561 5.77 -1.67 26.40
N THR A 562 5.10 -0.54 26.59
CA THR A 562 3.65 -0.40 26.43
C THR A 562 3.29 0.59 25.33
N ASP A 563 2.11 0.41 24.73
CA ASP A 563 1.60 1.32 23.70
C ASP A 563 1.41 2.75 24.23
N GLU A 564 0.96 2.89 25.48
CA GLU A 564 0.71 4.20 26.09
C GLU A 564 2.02 5.01 26.24
N GLU A 565 3.06 4.38 26.78
CA GLU A 565 4.39 4.99 26.92
C GLU A 565 5.01 5.30 25.56
N ALA A 566 4.91 4.37 24.60
CA ALA A 566 5.44 4.56 23.26
C ALA A 566 4.75 5.73 22.53
N VAL A 567 3.42 5.83 22.61
CA VAL A 567 2.64 6.92 21.98
C VAL A 567 2.92 8.27 22.64
N ALA A 568 3.27 8.31 23.93
CA ALA A 568 3.56 9.55 24.64
C ALA A 568 4.77 10.31 24.06
N HIS A 569 5.71 9.62 23.40
CA HIS A 569 6.84 10.26 22.69
C HIS A 569 6.42 10.94 21.38
N LEU A 570 5.28 10.54 20.80
CA LEU A 570 4.85 10.99 19.48
C LEU A 570 4.07 12.30 19.58
N THR A 571 4.66 13.38 19.08
CA THR A 571 4.00 14.70 19.08
C THR A 571 3.02 14.88 17.92
N MET A 572 3.29 14.22 16.79
CA MET A 572 2.53 14.34 15.54
C MET A 572 2.08 12.95 15.05
N PRO A 573 1.10 12.87 14.12
CA PRO A 573 0.83 11.65 13.36
C PRO A 573 2.11 11.08 12.72
N VAL A 574 2.22 9.75 12.60
CA VAL A 574 3.45 9.04 12.14
C VAL A 574 3.40 8.49 10.73
#